data_AF-A0A966J159-F1
#
_entry.id   AF-A0A966J159-F1
#
_cell.length_a   1.000
_cell.length_b   1.000
_cell.length_c   1.000
_cell.angle_alpha   90.00
_cell.angle_beta   90.00
_cell.angle_gamma   90.00
#
_symmetry.space_group_name_H-M   'P 1'
#
loop_
_entity.id
_entity.type
_entity.pdbx_description
1 polymer ?
#
loop_
_entity_poly.entity_id
_entity_poly.type
_entity_poly.pdbx_seq_one_letter_code
_entity_poly.pdbx_strand_id
1 'polypeptide(L)'
;MPLLIGRDASLAAVTAALDGNRELLLVTQRNADVNIPAGGDLFRIGVRARVQQASRVANGTTRILVDGLERVKVTRYGTVKALAVTKGLKAGTMLEARVEAMPLRRPRSGSDALQARVRHALALFEEYTGLQKRLPPEVIGLLQGFDDEERIAFGIAAHLQIAIEQRQTLLGAPSVSDLVAQLVQLLGAELELLKLERKIDEQVRGSLFQNQREFFLQEQLRAIHR
;
A
#
# COMPACT_ATOMS: atom_id res chain seq x y z
N MET A 1 1.57 -9.55 5.65
CA MET A 1 1.56 -8.13 6.15
C MET A 1 1.00 -8.08 7.57
N PRO A 2 1.64 -7.37 8.53
CA PRO A 2 1.08 -7.19 9.87
C PRO A 2 0.01 -6.08 9.89
N LEU A 3 -1.10 -6.31 10.59
CA LEU A 3 -2.16 -5.33 10.84
C LEU A 3 -2.41 -5.18 12.34
N LEU A 4 -2.65 -3.94 12.79
CA LEU A 4 -3.07 -3.64 14.16
C LEU A 4 -4.57 -3.34 14.18
N ILE A 5 -5.29 -4.00 15.07
CA ILE A 5 -6.74 -3.96 15.13
C ILE A 5 -7.16 -3.49 16.52
N GLY A 6 -7.87 -2.36 16.56
CA GLY A 6 -8.39 -1.77 17.79
C GLY A 6 -9.91 -1.54 17.80
N ARG A 7 -10.60 -1.65 16.66
CA ARG A 7 -12.06 -1.43 16.59
C ARG A 7 -12.82 -2.68 16.95
N ASP A 8 -13.84 -2.56 17.78
CA ASP A 8 -14.68 -3.67 18.24
C ASP A 8 -15.23 -4.51 17.08
N ALA A 9 -15.76 -3.87 16.04
CA ALA A 9 -16.29 -4.58 14.86
C ALA A 9 -15.22 -5.38 14.10
N SER A 10 -13.99 -4.86 14.01
CA SER A 10 -12.87 -5.55 13.36
C SER A 10 -12.32 -6.67 14.25
N LEU A 11 -12.29 -6.49 15.58
CA LEU A 11 -11.93 -7.54 16.53
C LEU A 11 -12.93 -8.71 16.49
N ALA A 12 -14.23 -8.40 16.39
CA ALA A 12 -15.27 -9.40 16.22
C ALA A 12 -15.09 -10.19 14.91
N ALA A 13 -14.78 -9.50 13.80
CA ALA A 13 -14.50 -10.16 12.51
C ALA A 13 -13.28 -11.09 12.57
N VAL A 14 -12.20 -10.67 13.22
CA VAL A 14 -11.01 -11.52 13.40
C VAL A 14 -11.31 -12.73 14.28
N THR A 15 -12.08 -12.55 15.35
CA THR A 15 -12.49 -13.65 16.23
C THR A 15 -13.29 -14.69 15.46
N ALA A 16 -14.29 -14.25 14.69
CA ALA A 16 -15.10 -15.13 13.85
C ALA A 16 -14.25 -15.85 12.79
N ALA A 17 -13.28 -15.16 12.18
CA ALA A 17 -12.36 -15.78 11.25
C ALA A 17 -11.50 -16.88 11.92
N LEU A 18 -10.96 -16.62 13.11
CA LEU A 18 -10.13 -17.57 13.86
C LEU A 18 -10.92 -18.83 14.30
N ASP A 19 -12.20 -18.69 14.63
CA ASP A 19 -13.11 -19.80 14.97
C ASP A 19 -13.58 -20.58 13.73
N GLY A 20 -13.47 -19.98 12.54
CA GLY A 20 -13.86 -20.57 11.27
C GLY A 20 -12.67 -21.06 10.44
N ASN A 21 -12.62 -20.64 9.17
CA ASN A 21 -11.60 -21.05 8.19
C ASN A 21 -10.35 -20.14 8.17
N ARG A 22 -10.22 -19.23 9.14
CA ARG A 22 -9.14 -18.22 9.24
C ARG A 22 -9.10 -17.22 8.09
N GLU A 23 -10.17 -17.09 7.31
CA GLU A 23 -10.24 -16.13 6.22
C GLU A 23 -11.04 -14.89 6.60
N LEU A 24 -10.62 -13.76 6.04
CA LEU A 24 -11.27 -12.48 6.22
C LEU A 24 -11.14 -11.63 4.96
N LEU A 25 -12.06 -10.69 4.82
CA LEU A 25 -12.07 -9.75 3.71
C LEU A 25 -11.40 -8.45 4.13
N LEU A 26 -10.35 -8.06 3.41
CA LEU A 26 -9.71 -6.76 3.55
C LEU A 26 -10.28 -5.82 2.47
N VAL A 27 -10.96 -4.77 2.92
CA VAL A 27 -11.48 -3.69 2.08
C VAL A 27 -11.04 -2.36 2.65
N THR A 28 -10.70 -1.44 1.76
CA THR A 28 -10.22 -0.12 2.12
C THR A 28 -11.39 0.83 2.35
N GLN A 29 -11.26 1.73 3.33
CA GLN A 29 -12.19 2.84 3.52
C GLN A 29 -11.92 3.92 2.49
N ARG A 30 -12.98 4.59 2.03
CA ARG A 30 -12.88 5.78 1.17
C ARG A 30 -12.36 6.98 1.94
N ASN A 31 -12.75 7.09 3.20
CA ASN A 31 -12.27 8.12 4.11
C ASN A 31 -11.80 7.46 5.42
N ALA A 32 -10.53 7.68 5.76
CA ALA A 32 -9.90 7.13 6.97
C ALA A 32 -10.45 7.74 8.28
N ASP A 33 -11.04 8.94 8.20
CA ASP A 33 -11.59 9.64 9.37
C ASP A 33 -12.92 9.03 9.85
N VAL A 34 -13.52 8.14 9.04
CA VAL A 34 -14.75 7.45 9.40
C VAL A 34 -14.43 6.28 10.35
N ASN A 35 -14.59 6.54 11.65
CA ASN A 35 -14.32 5.58 12.72
C ASN A 35 -15.13 4.28 12.58
N ILE A 36 -16.42 4.40 12.28
CA ILE A 36 -17.37 3.28 12.14
C ILE A 36 -17.91 3.28 10.70
N PRO A 37 -17.18 2.70 9.74
CA PRO A 37 -17.58 2.70 8.34
C PRO A 37 -18.80 1.80 8.13
N ALA A 38 -19.76 2.28 7.35
CA ALA A 38 -20.80 1.47 6.74
C ALA A 38 -20.35 0.98 5.36
N GLY A 39 -21.15 0.10 4.73
CA GLY A 39 -20.83 -0.42 3.40
C GLY A 39 -20.69 0.64 2.29
N GLY A 40 -21.31 1.82 2.45
CA GLY A 40 -21.14 2.95 1.54
C GLY A 40 -19.76 3.61 1.62
N ASP A 41 -19.11 3.52 2.78
CA ASP A 41 -17.81 4.14 3.05
C ASP A 41 -16.63 3.27 2.59
N LEU A 42 -16.91 2.10 1.98
CA LEU A 42 -15.92 1.11 1.62
C LEU A 42 -15.77 0.98 0.09
N PHE A 43 -14.56 0.67 -0.35
CA PHE A 43 -14.28 0.33 -1.74
C PHE A 43 -14.82 -1.06 -2.07
N ARG A 44 -15.38 -1.19 -3.27
CA ARG A 44 -15.99 -2.44 -3.76
C ARG A 44 -14.98 -3.49 -4.19
N ILE A 45 -13.70 -3.17 -4.26
CA ILE A 45 -12.64 -4.10 -4.60
C ILE A 45 -11.80 -4.30 -3.35
N GLY A 46 -11.56 -5.56 -3.01
CA GLY A 46 -10.83 -5.96 -1.82
C GLY A 46 -10.01 -7.20 -2.06
N VAL A 47 -9.44 -7.70 -0.98
CA VAL A 47 -8.59 -8.90 -0.98
C VAL A 47 -9.14 -9.88 0.04
N ARG A 48 -9.47 -11.10 -0.40
CA ARG A 48 -9.67 -12.21 0.53
C ARG A 48 -8.30 -12.58 1.09
N ALA A 49 -8.16 -12.59 2.40
CA ALA A 49 -6.89 -12.83 3.08
C ALA A 49 -7.05 -13.90 4.17
N ARG A 50 -5.95 -14.55 4.51
CA ARG A 50 -5.88 -15.53 5.59
C ARG A 50 -5.09 -15.00 6.76
N VAL A 51 -5.59 -15.22 7.98
CA VAL A 51 -4.88 -14.93 9.22
C VAL A 51 -3.88 -16.04 9.50
N GLN A 52 -2.59 -15.69 9.44
CA GLN A 52 -1.50 -16.60 9.78
C GLN A 52 -1.26 -16.63 11.29
N GLN A 53 -1.26 -15.45 11.91
CA GLN A 53 -0.97 -15.29 13.33
C GLN A 53 -1.86 -14.19 13.91
N ALA A 54 -2.24 -14.34 15.17
CA ALA A 54 -2.93 -13.31 15.95
C ALA A 54 -2.36 -13.29 17.37
N SER A 55 -1.94 -12.12 17.83
CA SER A 55 -1.42 -11.91 19.18
C SER A 55 -2.00 -10.64 19.79
N ARG A 56 -2.35 -10.72 21.08
CA ARG A 56 -2.81 -9.55 21.82
C ARG A 56 -1.62 -8.70 22.25
N VAL A 57 -1.79 -7.39 22.12
CA VAL A 57 -0.83 -6.39 22.59
C VAL A 57 -1.33 -5.86 23.94
N ALA A 58 -0.41 -5.45 24.82
CA ALA A 58 -0.71 -4.99 26.18
C ALA A 58 -1.71 -3.82 26.26
N ASN A 59 -1.86 -3.04 25.18
CA ASN A 59 -2.80 -1.93 25.07
C ASN A 59 -4.24 -2.33 24.69
N GLY A 60 -4.55 -3.63 24.63
CA GLY A 60 -5.87 -4.13 24.24
C GLY A 60 -6.10 -4.24 22.73
N THR A 61 -5.16 -3.82 21.89
CA THR A 61 -5.22 -4.07 20.44
C THR A 61 -4.76 -5.48 20.11
N THR A 62 -5.21 -6.01 18.97
CA THR A 62 -4.75 -7.29 18.43
C THR A 62 -3.87 -7.05 17.21
N ARG A 63 -2.66 -7.60 17.23
CA ARG A 63 -1.79 -7.65 16.06
C ARG A 63 -2.07 -8.95 15.31
N ILE A 64 -2.37 -8.85 14.03
CA ILE A 64 -2.52 -10.03 13.16
C ILE A 64 -1.50 -9.98 12.03
N LEU A 65 -1.06 -11.15 11.58
CA LEU A 65 -0.32 -11.32 10.34
C LEU A 65 -1.26 -11.94 9.31
N VAL A 66 -1.40 -11.28 8.16
CA VAL A 66 -2.31 -11.71 7.10
C VAL A 66 -1.58 -11.90 5.78
N ASP A 67 -2.02 -12.89 5.01
CA ASP A 67 -1.60 -13.12 3.63
C ASP A 67 -2.78 -12.92 2.69
N GLY A 68 -2.61 -12.08 1.68
CA GLY A 68 -3.60 -11.91 0.62
C GLY A 68 -3.65 -13.16 -0.25
N LEU A 69 -4.84 -13.71 -0.45
CA LEU A 69 -5.08 -14.91 -1.25
C LEU A 69 -5.49 -14.55 -2.68
N GLU A 70 -6.53 -13.73 -2.81
CA GLU A 70 -7.07 -13.33 -4.11
C GLU A 70 -7.79 -11.99 -4.04
N ARG A 71 -7.89 -11.33 -5.19
CA ARG A 71 -8.72 -10.14 -5.36
C ARG A 71 -10.17 -10.55 -5.52
N VAL A 72 -11.05 -9.77 -4.90
CA VAL A 72 -12.49 -9.99 -4.95
C VAL A 72 -13.24 -8.70 -5.18
N LYS A 73 -14.41 -8.82 -5.80
CA LYS A 73 -15.38 -7.74 -5.94
C LYS A 73 -16.52 -7.96 -4.95
N VAL A 74 -16.81 -6.94 -4.15
CA VAL A 74 -17.92 -6.93 -3.20
C VAL A 74 -19.22 -6.60 -3.92
N THR A 75 -20.13 -7.58 -3.99
CA THR A 75 -21.46 -7.39 -4.57
C THR A 75 -22.40 -6.74 -3.56
N ARG A 76 -22.29 -7.09 -2.28
CA ARG A 76 -23.14 -6.54 -1.21
C ARG A 76 -22.41 -6.49 0.13
N TYR A 77 -22.59 -5.39 0.86
CA TYR A 77 -22.24 -5.30 2.28
C TYR A 77 -23.45 -5.59 3.17
N GLY A 78 -23.19 -6.14 4.34
CA GLY A 78 -24.16 -6.41 5.40
C GLY A 78 -23.50 -6.31 6.77
N THR A 79 -24.29 -6.62 7.78
CA THR A 79 -23.88 -6.53 9.18
C THR A 79 -24.47 -7.72 9.94
N VAL A 80 -23.65 -8.42 10.72
CA VAL A 80 -24.06 -9.59 11.50
C VAL A 80 -23.52 -9.52 12.92
N LYS A 81 -24.19 -10.19 13.85
CA LYS A 81 -23.68 -10.38 15.22
C LYS A 81 -22.78 -11.62 15.24
N ALA A 82 -21.50 -11.44 15.56
CA ALA A 82 -20.58 -12.54 15.78
C ALA A 82 -20.91 -13.23 17.11
N LEU A 83 -21.10 -14.55 17.08
CA LEU A 83 -21.18 -15.39 18.26
C LEU A 83 -19.73 -15.72 18.68
N ALA A 84 -19.27 -15.20 19.81
CA ALA A 84 -17.94 -15.52 20.32
C ALA A 84 -17.97 -16.88 21.04
N VAL A 85 -17.27 -17.88 20.51
CA VAL A 85 -17.10 -19.19 21.18
C VAL A 85 -15.71 -19.30 21.82
N THR A 86 -14.69 -18.62 21.28
CA THR A 86 -13.35 -18.57 21.87
C THR A 86 -13.30 -17.74 23.17
N LYS A 87 -12.82 -18.38 24.24
CA LYS A 87 -12.62 -17.76 25.57
C LYS A 87 -11.77 -16.48 25.46
N GLY A 88 -12.39 -15.32 25.69
CA GLY A 88 -11.71 -14.04 25.95
C GLY A 88 -11.99 -12.90 24.96
N LEU A 89 -12.65 -13.13 23.83
CA LEU A 89 -13.05 -12.09 22.87
C LEU A 89 -14.55 -11.78 23.03
N LYS A 90 -14.95 -10.50 23.01
CA LYS A 90 -16.36 -10.08 23.18
C LYS A 90 -17.16 -10.39 21.90
N ALA A 91 -18.34 -10.98 22.06
CA ALA A 91 -19.35 -11.03 21.01
C ALA A 91 -19.73 -9.60 20.59
N GLY A 92 -19.82 -9.36 19.28
CA GLY A 92 -19.99 -8.01 18.75
C GLY A 92 -20.54 -7.98 17.33
N THR A 93 -20.98 -6.81 16.90
CA THR A 93 -21.46 -6.59 15.54
C THR A 93 -20.27 -6.46 14.60
N MET A 94 -20.22 -7.26 13.54
CA MET A 94 -19.19 -7.21 12.50
C MET A 94 -19.81 -6.90 11.13
N LEU A 95 -19.00 -6.33 10.24
CA LEU A 95 -19.37 -6.20 8.84
C LEU A 95 -19.16 -7.54 8.13
N GLU A 96 -20.09 -7.86 7.25
CA GLU A 96 -19.98 -8.97 6.31
C GLU A 96 -20.15 -8.49 4.88
N ALA A 97 -19.71 -9.31 3.93
CA ALA A 97 -19.85 -9.00 2.52
C ALA A 97 -20.05 -10.27 1.69
N ARG A 98 -20.90 -10.15 0.67
CA ARG A 98 -20.93 -11.10 -0.45
C ARG A 98 -19.92 -10.66 -1.48
N VAL A 99 -19.09 -11.60 -1.92
CA VAL A 99 -17.96 -11.34 -2.81
C VAL A 99 -17.93 -12.33 -3.97
N GLU A 100 -17.37 -11.88 -5.07
CA GLU A 100 -17.06 -12.69 -6.25
C GLU A 100 -15.56 -12.62 -6.52
N ALA A 101 -14.96 -13.75 -6.91
CA ALA A 101 -13.56 -13.79 -7.30
C ALA A 101 -13.34 -12.89 -8.52
N MET A 102 -12.27 -12.09 -8.48
CA MET A 102 -11.91 -11.15 -9.55
C MET A 102 -10.46 -11.40 -9.98
N PRO A 103 -10.13 -12.56 -10.58
CA PRO A 103 -8.78 -12.84 -11.05
C PRO A 103 -8.37 -11.88 -12.19
N LEU A 104 -7.07 -11.59 -12.31
CA LEU A 104 -6.58 -10.82 -13.46
C LEU A 104 -6.69 -11.68 -14.71
N ARG A 105 -7.21 -11.10 -15.80
CA ARG A 105 -7.08 -11.73 -17.11
C ARG A 105 -5.60 -11.79 -17.49
N ARG A 106 -5.16 -12.98 -17.87
CA ARG A 106 -3.81 -13.20 -18.38
C ARG A 106 -3.84 -13.23 -19.92
N PRO A 107 -2.82 -12.69 -20.60
CA PRO A 107 -2.70 -12.82 -22.05
C PRO A 107 -2.61 -14.31 -22.45
N ARG A 108 -3.13 -14.66 -23.63
CA ARG A 108 -3.27 -16.06 -24.09
C ARG A 108 -1.96 -16.75 -24.51
N SER A 109 -0.81 -16.08 -24.42
CA SER A 109 0.54 -16.65 -24.51
C SER A 109 1.54 -15.59 -24.04
N GLY A 110 2.75 -16.02 -23.66
CA GLY A 110 3.85 -15.18 -23.16
C GLY A 110 4.10 -13.98 -24.05
N SER A 111 3.47 -12.85 -23.72
CA SER A 111 3.59 -11.64 -24.53
C SER A 111 4.93 -11.02 -24.19
N ASP A 112 5.89 -11.12 -25.11
CA ASP A 112 7.18 -10.42 -25.01
C ASP A 112 6.99 -8.94 -24.66
N ALA A 113 5.88 -8.34 -25.13
CA ALA A 113 5.49 -6.98 -24.78
C ALA A 113 5.12 -6.79 -23.30
N LEU A 114 4.41 -7.75 -22.67
CA LEU A 114 4.13 -7.71 -21.23
C LEU A 114 5.43 -7.84 -20.43
N GLN A 115 6.28 -8.80 -20.79
CA GLN A 115 7.56 -8.99 -20.11
C GLN A 115 8.47 -7.75 -20.25
N ALA A 116 8.52 -7.15 -21.45
CA ALA A 116 9.24 -5.91 -21.67
C ALA A 116 8.70 -4.77 -20.79
N ARG A 117 7.38 -4.65 -20.64
CA ARG A 117 6.77 -3.65 -19.73
C ARG A 117 7.07 -3.93 -18.26
N VAL A 118 7.10 -5.18 -17.83
CA VAL A 118 7.48 -5.53 -16.46
C VAL A 118 8.94 -5.17 -16.18
N ARG A 119 9.85 -5.47 -17.11
CA ARG A 119 11.26 -5.04 -17.00
C ARG A 119 11.37 -3.52 -16.93
N HIS A 120 10.59 -2.80 -17.73
CA HIS A 120 10.55 -1.34 -17.66
C HIS A 120 10.01 -0.84 -16.31
N ALA A 121 8.93 -1.44 -15.78
CA ALA A 121 8.42 -1.10 -14.46
C ALA A 121 9.45 -1.34 -13.35
N LEU A 122 10.21 -2.43 -13.42
CA LEU A 122 11.31 -2.72 -12.48
C LEU A 122 12.42 -1.68 -12.55
N ALA A 123 12.83 -1.28 -13.76
CA ALA A 123 13.85 -0.24 -13.94
C ALA A 123 13.41 1.12 -13.37
N LEU A 124 12.15 1.51 -13.61
CA LEU A 124 11.57 2.72 -13.00
C LEU A 124 11.48 2.59 -11.47
N PHE A 125 11.10 1.42 -10.96
CA PHE A 125 11.04 1.19 -9.52
C PHE A 125 12.42 1.24 -8.87
N GLU A 126 13.46 0.71 -9.51
CA GLU A 126 14.85 0.81 -9.07
C GLU A 126 15.28 2.28 -8.96
N GLU A 127 15.03 3.09 -10.00
CA GLU A 127 15.29 4.53 -9.94
C GLU A 127 14.50 5.21 -8.81
N TYR A 128 13.22 4.85 -8.64
CA TYR A 128 12.34 5.40 -7.61
C TYR A 128 12.89 5.12 -6.21
N THR A 129 13.30 3.89 -5.93
CA THR A 129 13.90 3.52 -4.65
C THR A 129 15.26 4.19 -4.41
N GLY A 130 16.05 4.44 -5.47
CA GLY A 130 17.33 5.14 -5.36
C GLY A 130 17.19 6.61 -4.95
N LEU A 131 16.10 7.26 -5.37
CA LEU A 131 15.75 8.62 -4.94
C LEU A 131 15.08 8.61 -3.55
N GLN A 132 14.26 7.60 -3.28
CA GLN A 132 13.52 7.45 -2.04
C GLN A 132 14.31 6.62 -1.01
N LYS A 133 15.17 7.30 -0.23
CA LYS A 133 16.16 6.75 0.74
C LYS A 133 15.65 5.82 1.86
N ARG A 134 14.42 5.29 1.78
CA ARG A 134 13.76 4.50 2.83
C ARG A 134 13.55 3.03 2.47
N LEU A 135 13.86 2.60 1.25
CA LEU A 135 13.64 1.22 0.82
C LEU A 135 14.95 0.40 0.82
N PRO A 136 14.99 -0.76 1.50
CA PRO A 136 16.14 -1.65 1.45
C PRO A 136 16.35 -2.20 0.03
N PRO A 137 17.59 -2.24 -0.49
CA PRO A 137 17.89 -2.72 -1.85
C PRO A 137 17.48 -4.18 -2.08
N GLU A 138 17.36 -4.98 -1.01
CA GLU A 138 16.94 -6.38 -1.06
C GLU A 138 15.53 -6.56 -1.64
N VAL A 139 14.67 -5.53 -1.52
CA VAL A 139 13.30 -5.57 -2.06
C VAL A 139 13.32 -5.72 -3.58
N ILE A 140 14.24 -5.06 -4.28
CA ILE A 140 14.33 -5.13 -5.75
C ILE A 140 14.75 -6.54 -6.18
N GLY A 141 15.79 -7.09 -5.54
CA GLY A 141 16.29 -8.44 -5.85
C GLY A 141 15.24 -9.52 -5.62
N LEU A 142 14.43 -9.39 -4.56
CA LEU A 142 13.30 -10.29 -4.31
C LEU A 142 12.25 -10.24 -5.43
N LEU A 143 11.92 -9.04 -5.91
CA LEU A 143 10.94 -8.88 -6.99
C LEU A 143 11.46 -9.40 -8.33
N GLN A 144 12.74 -9.20 -8.62
CA GLN A 144 13.38 -9.72 -9.84
C GLN A 144 13.44 -11.25 -9.88
N GLY A 145 13.43 -11.91 -8.72
CA GLY A 145 13.43 -13.38 -8.62
C GLY A 145 12.08 -14.06 -8.81
N PHE A 146 10.98 -13.31 -9.02
CA PHE A 146 9.68 -13.90 -9.28
C PHE A 146 9.46 -14.17 -10.77
N ASP A 147 8.90 -15.35 -11.09
CA ASP A 147 8.50 -15.73 -12.46
C ASP A 147 7.05 -15.37 -12.80
N ASP A 148 6.39 -14.53 -11.98
CA ASP A 148 4.98 -14.17 -12.14
C ASP A 148 4.81 -12.64 -12.19
N GLU A 149 4.36 -12.14 -13.34
CA GLU A 149 4.26 -10.71 -13.62
C GLU A 149 3.26 -9.99 -12.70
N GLU A 150 2.20 -10.70 -12.29
CA GLU A 150 1.20 -10.18 -11.34
C GLU A 150 1.81 -9.98 -9.95
N ARG A 151 2.60 -10.96 -9.46
CA ARG A 151 3.33 -10.84 -8.19
C ARG A 151 4.36 -9.71 -8.24
N ILE A 152 5.11 -9.57 -9.34
CA ILE A 152 6.05 -8.45 -9.50
C ILE A 152 5.29 -7.12 -9.42
N ALA A 153 4.22 -6.97 -10.20
CA ALA A 153 3.47 -5.71 -10.27
C ALA A 153 2.86 -5.31 -8.92
N PHE A 154 2.22 -6.25 -8.20
CA PHE A 154 1.68 -5.96 -6.86
C PHE A 154 2.79 -5.77 -5.82
N GLY A 155 3.92 -6.46 -5.97
CA GLY A 155 5.09 -6.29 -5.11
C GLY A 155 5.70 -4.90 -5.23
N ILE A 156 5.80 -4.36 -6.45
CA ILE A 156 6.18 -2.95 -6.68
C ILE A 156 5.13 -2.01 -6.05
N ALA A 157 3.84 -2.22 -6.38
CA ALA A 157 2.75 -1.36 -5.90
C ALA A 157 2.64 -1.29 -4.37
N ALA A 158 3.04 -2.35 -3.66
CA ALA A 158 3.06 -2.39 -2.20
C ALA A 158 4.02 -1.34 -1.59
N HIS A 159 5.07 -0.96 -2.31
CA HIS A 159 6.12 -0.06 -1.84
C HIS A 159 6.00 1.39 -2.35
N LEU A 160 5.07 1.66 -3.29
CA LEU A 160 4.82 3.01 -3.77
C LEU A 160 4.12 3.87 -2.72
N GLN A 161 4.44 5.17 -2.66
CA GLN A 161 3.79 6.15 -1.77
C GLN A 161 2.68 6.95 -2.48
N ILE A 162 1.80 6.22 -3.16
CA ILE A 162 0.70 6.80 -3.95
C ILE A 162 -0.61 6.92 -3.17
N ALA A 163 -1.51 7.78 -3.67
CA ALA A 163 -2.84 8.01 -3.12
C ALA A 163 -3.70 6.74 -3.10
N ILE A 164 -4.66 6.69 -2.20
CA ILE A 164 -5.46 5.47 -1.96
C ILE A 164 -6.32 5.11 -3.18
N GLU A 165 -6.79 6.12 -3.92
CA GLU A 165 -7.55 5.99 -5.16
C GLU A 165 -6.69 5.33 -6.25
N GLN A 166 -5.41 5.71 -6.35
CA GLN A 166 -4.48 5.11 -7.30
C GLN A 166 -4.18 3.65 -6.93
N ARG A 167 -4.00 3.34 -5.63
CA ARG A 167 -3.86 1.96 -5.15
C ARG A 167 -5.09 1.12 -5.49
N GLN A 168 -6.28 1.68 -5.30
CA GLN A 168 -7.54 1.01 -5.63
C GLN A 168 -7.73 0.82 -7.13
N THR A 169 -7.22 1.75 -7.95
CA THR A 169 -7.20 1.63 -9.40
C THR A 169 -6.32 0.45 -9.85
N LEU A 170 -5.11 0.34 -9.28
CA LEU A 170 -4.22 -0.81 -9.52
C LEU A 170 -4.87 -2.12 -9.06
N LEU A 171 -5.41 -2.17 -7.84
CA LEU A 171 -6.10 -3.35 -7.32
C LEU A 171 -7.30 -3.74 -8.21
N GLY A 172 -7.95 -2.77 -8.85
CA GLY A 172 -9.10 -2.96 -9.73
C GLY A 172 -8.78 -3.25 -11.19
N ALA A 173 -7.51 -3.36 -11.58
CA ALA A 173 -7.13 -3.61 -12.96
C ALA A 173 -7.79 -4.90 -13.53
N PRO A 174 -8.26 -4.89 -14.79
CA PRO A 174 -8.97 -6.04 -15.36
C PRO A 174 -8.04 -7.09 -16.00
N SER A 175 -6.77 -6.76 -16.26
CA SER A 175 -5.76 -7.70 -16.76
C SER A 175 -4.37 -7.37 -16.21
N VAL A 176 -3.46 -8.33 -16.24
CA VAL A 176 -2.05 -8.12 -15.84
C VAL A 176 -1.41 -7.02 -16.71
N SER A 177 -1.72 -7.00 -18.01
CA SER A 177 -1.23 -5.97 -18.93
C SER A 177 -1.72 -4.58 -18.57
N ASP A 178 -2.98 -4.44 -18.14
CA ASP A 178 -3.54 -3.17 -17.70
C ASP A 178 -2.93 -2.73 -16.38
N LEU A 179 -2.75 -3.66 -15.43
CA LEU A 179 -2.08 -3.41 -14.15
C LEU A 179 -0.66 -2.86 -14.37
N VAL A 180 0.14 -3.55 -15.17
CA VAL A 180 1.54 -3.14 -15.45
C VAL A 180 1.57 -1.82 -16.21
N ALA A 181 0.66 -1.60 -17.17
CA ALA A 181 0.59 -0.33 -17.88
C ALA A 181 0.30 0.85 -16.95
N GLN A 182 -0.69 0.71 -16.06
CA GLN A 182 -1.02 1.73 -15.05
C GLN A 182 0.14 1.94 -14.09
N LEU A 183 0.81 0.87 -13.67
CA LEU A 183 1.95 0.93 -12.76
C LEU A 183 3.12 1.72 -13.36
N VAL A 184 3.45 1.48 -14.63
CA VAL A 184 4.50 2.23 -15.35
C VAL A 184 4.17 3.73 -15.41
N GLN A 185 2.91 4.08 -15.70
CA GLN A 185 2.49 5.49 -15.74
C GLN A 185 2.60 6.15 -14.38
N LEU A 186 2.15 5.48 -13.31
CA LEU A 186 2.25 6.00 -11.95
C LEU A 186 3.70 6.16 -11.51
N LEU A 187 4.55 5.15 -11.74
CA LEU A 187 5.98 5.23 -11.45
C LEU A 187 6.65 6.40 -12.15
N GLY A 188 6.34 6.62 -13.44
CA GLY A 188 6.87 7.75 -14.19
C GLY A 188 6.50 9.09 -13.57
N ALA A 189 5.22 9.29 -13.23
CA ALA A 189 4.75 10.52 -12.59
C ALA A 189 5.39 10.75 -11.21
N GLU A 190 5.48 9.70 -10.38
CA GLU A 190 6.12 9.78 -9.06
C GLU A 190 7.62 10.11 -9.15
N LEU A 191 8.31 9.54 -10.14
CA LEU A 191 9.72 9.85 -10.39
C LEU A 191 9.93 11.31 -10.81
N GLU A 192 9.09 11.84 -11.69
CA GLU A 192 9.15 13.24 -12.10
C GLU A 192 8.96 14.18 -10.91
N LEU A 193 7.98 13.88 -10.04
CA LEU A 193 7.74 14.63 -8.82
C LEU A 193 8.95 14.60 -7.88
N LEU A 194 9.50 13.41 -7.60
CA LEU A 194 10.68 13.25 -6.74
C LEU A 194 11.91 13.99 -7.28
N LYS A 195 12.11 13.97 -8.60
CA LYS A 195 13.21 14.71 -9.24
C LYS A 195 13.03 16.22 -9.08
N LEU A 196 11.79 16.71 -9.23
CA LEU A 196 11.47 18.12 -9.04
C LEU A 196 11.69 18.55 -7.59
N GLU A 197 11.21 17.77 -6.61
CA GLU A 197 11.41 18.03 -5.19
C GLU A 197 12.90 18.13 -4.83
N ARG A 198 13.72 17.18 -5.32
CA ARG A 198 15.17 17.23 -5.10
C ARG A 198 15.82 18.46 -5.72
N LYS A 199 15.41 18.86 -6.91
CA LYS A 199 15.91 20.06 -7.56
C LYS A 199 15.58 21.32 -6.75
N ILE A 200 14.36 21.40 -6.21
CA ILE A 200 13.94 22.50 -5.34
C ILE A 200 14.78 22.51 -4.04
N ASP A 201 14.96 21.35 -3.40
CA ASP A 201 15.79 21.22 -2.20
C ASP A 201 17.24 21.67 -2.43
N GLU A 202 17.82 21.28 -3.57
CA GLU A 202 19.18 21.67 -3.95
C GLU A 202 19.29 23.17 -4.18
N GLN A 203 18.30 23.79 -4.84
CA GLN A 203 18.24 25.24 -5.05
C GLN A 203 18.09 26.00 -3.72
N VAL A 204 17.21 25.55 -2.83
CA VAL A 204 17.00 26.16 -1.51
C VAL A 204 18.28 26.09 -0.69
N ARG A 205 18.94 24.92 -0.63
CA ARG A 205 20.23 24.78 0.08
C ARG A 205 21.29 25.71 -0.50
N GLY A 206 21.42 25.76 -1.83
CA GLY A 206 22.37 26.66 -2.51
C GLY A 206 22.15 28.13 -2.14
N SER A 207 20.90 28.58 -2.14
CA SER A 207 20.54 29.95 -1.75
C SER A 207 20.87 30.25 -0.29
N LEU A 208 20.63 29.29 0.62
CA LEU A 208 20.98 29.44 2.04
C LEU A 208 22.49 29.55 2.25
N PHE A 209 23.29 28.74 1.55
CA PHE A 209 24.75 28.81 1.61
C PHE A 209 25.29 30.14 1.08
N GLN A 210 24.72 30.67 -0.01
CA GLN A 210 25.10 31.97 -0.55
C GLN A 210 24.75 33.10 0.43
N ASN A 211 23.53 33.11 0.97
CA ASN A 211 23.09 34.12 1.93
C ASN A 211 23.92 34.10 3.22
N GLN A 212 24.24 32.91 3.76
CA GLN A 212 25.12 32.81 4.94
C GLN A 212 26.54 33.32 4.64
N ARG A 213 27.06 33.02 3.45
CA ARG A 213 28.39 33.49 3.03
C ARG A 213 28.42 35.01 2.87
N GLU A 214 27.41 35.61 2.24
CA GLU A 214 27.32 37.06 2.10
C GLU A 214 27.16 37.76 3.44
N PHE A 215 26.29 37.24 4.32
CA PHE A 215 26.12 37.75 5.68
C PHE A 215 27.45 37.73 6.46
N PHE A 216 28.18 36.62 6.39
CA PHE A 216 29.49 36.49 7.04
C PHE A 216 30.53 37.48 6.48
N LEU A 217 30.59 37.63 5.16
CA LEU A 217 31.51 38.58 4.51
C LEU A 217 31.17 40.05 4.86
N GLN A 218 29.89 40.40 4.94
CA GLN A 218 29.45 41.73 5.36
C GLN A 218 29.84 42.03 6.82
N GLU A 219 29.69 41.06 7.73
CA GLU A 219 30.12 41.21 9.12
C GLU A 219 31.64 41.36 9.25
N GLN A 220 32.44 40.62 8.45
CA GLN A 220 33.90 40.82 8.41
C GLN A 220 34.28 42.22 7.94
N LEU A 221 33.64 42.75 6.90
CA LEU A 221 33.89 44.11 6.40
C LEU A 221 33.53 45.18 7.44
N ARG A 222 32.44 44.98 8.21
CA ARG A 222 32.07 45.89 9.31
C ARG A 222 33.08 45.86 10.46
N ALA A 223 33.65 44.69 10.76
CA ALA A 223 34.65 44.54 11.82
C ALA A 223 36.00 45.19 11.48
N ILE A 224 36.36 45.31 10.19
CA ILE A 224 37.62 45.96 9.74
C ILE A 224 37.51 47.50 9.76
N HIS A 225 36.33 48.05 9.51
CA HIS A 225 36.10 49.50 9.45
C HIS A 225 35.75 50.12 10.82
N ARG A 226 36.01 49.41 11.92
CA ARG A 226 35.76 49.85 13.29
C ARG A 226 37.08 49.89 14.05
#